data_AF-A0A920VKV9-F1
#
_entry.id   AF-A0A920VKV9-F1
#
_cell.length_a   1.000
_cell.length_b   1.000
_cell.length_c   1.000
_cell.angle_alpha   90.00
_cell.angle_beta   90.00
_cell.angle_gamma   90.00
#
_symmetry.space_group_name_H-M   'P 1'
#
loop_
_entity.id
_entity.type
_entity.pdbx_description
1 polymer ?
#
loop_
_entity_poly.entity_id
_entity_poly.type
_entity_poly.pdbx_seq_one_letter_code
_entity_poly.pdbx_strand_id
1 'polypeptide(L)'
;MRLGAEVVSVAVGMRDPIDYVNGQRRRLIFMKRMEEAMDGFDMFVSGSGEVGLTNDTGHPAAIVQYDFGVRNPDAETPTTMPLTTTIVGDLFADDKILNVAHAFQSATDWHLRRPTLPDM
;
A
#
# COMPACT_ATOMS: atom_id res chain seq x y z
N MET A 1 -9.52 -7.26 -22.47
CA MET A 1 -10.28 -6.62 -21.37
C MET A 1 -9.25 -5.97 -20.44
N ARG A 2 -8.99 -4.67 -20.59
CA ARG A 2 -8.02 -3.93 -19.77
C ARG A 2 -8.80 -3.31 -18.60
N LEU A 3 -8.64 -3.86 -17.40
CA LEU A 3 -9.06 -3.20 -16.17
C LEU A 3 -8.06 -2.07 -15.91
N GLY A 4 -8.45 -0.84 -16.27
CA GLY A 4 -7.68 0.36 -15.97
C GLY A 4 -7.83 0.70 -14.50
N ALA A 5 -6.75 0.51 -13.74
CA ALA A 5 -6.60 1.05 -12.40
C ALA A 5 -6.41 2.57 -12.49
N GLU A 6 -7.51 3.32 -12.54
CA GLU A 6 -7.51 4.76 -12.23
C GLU A 6 -8.06 4.95 -10.82
N VAL A 7 -7.28 4.52 -9.83
CA VAL A 7 -7.43 5.03 -8.46
C VAL A 7 -6.59 6.30 -8.36
N VAL A 8 -7.11 7.37 -8.97
CA VAL A 8 -6.49 8.70 -8.86
C VAL A 8 -6.77 9.22 -7.47
N SER A 9 -5.70 9.52 -6.73
CA SER A 9 -5.84 10.13 -5.39
C SER A 9 -6.64 11.42 -5.48
N VAL A 10 -7.62 11.57 -4.60
CA VAL A 10 -8.62 12.64 -4.68
C VAL A 10 -8.02 14.02 -4.39
N ALA A 11 -6.87 14.08 -3.72
CA ALA A 11 -6.24 15.33 -3.29
C ALA A 11 -5.38 16.03 -4.36
N VAL A 12 -5.04 15.38 -5.47
CA VAL A 12 -4.13 15.96 -6.47
C VAL A 12 -4.88 16.91 -7.41
N GLY A 13 -4.61 18.22 -7.30
CA GLY A 13 -4.97 19.20 -8.32
C GLY A 13 -6.19 20.08 -8.04
N MET A 14 -6.67 20.18 -6.80
CA MET A 14 -7.73 21.14 -6.43
C MET A 14 -7.19 22.58 -6.45
N ARG A 15 -7.74 23.45 -7.31
CA ARG A 15 -7.22 24.81 -7.51
C ARG A 15 -8.16 25.91 -7.00
N ASP A 16 -9.42 25.58 -6.78
CA ASP A 16 -10.43 26.51 -6.27
C ASP A 16 -11.37 25.84 -5.24
N PRO A 17 -12.20 26.60 -4.51
CA PRO A 17 -13.09 26.04 -3.49
C PRO A 17 -14.15 25.07 -4.03
N ILE A 18 -14.58 25.21 -5.28
CA ILE A 18 -15.57 24.31 -5.90
C ILE A 18 -14.91 22.96 -6.21
N ASP A 19 -13.68 22.98 -6.73
CA ASP A 19 -12.86 21.79 -6.92
C ASP A 19 -12.64 21.04 -5.60
N TYR A 20 -12.40 21.78 -4.51
CA TYR A 20 -12.25 21.17 -3.19
C TYR A 20 -13.51 20.40 -2.76
N VAL A 21 -14.68 21.03 -2.85
CA VAL A 21 -15.95 20.40 -2.48
C VAL A 21 -16.26 19.21 -3.39
N ASN A 22 -16.03 19.34 -4.70
CA ASN A 22 -16.24 18.26 -5.65
C ASN A 22 -15.27 17.10 -5.42
N GLY A 23 -14.03 17.40 -5.03
CA GLY A 23 -13.06 16.41 -4.57
C GLY A 23 -13.58 15.64 -3.36
N GLN A 24 -14.03 16.30 -2.30
CA GLN A 24 -14.58 15.60 -1.13
C GLN A 24 -15.80 14.73 -1.48
N ARG A 25 -16.64 15.14 -2.43
CA ARG A 25 -17.75 14.31 -2.94
C ARG A 25 -17.24 13.07 -3.67
N ARG A 26 -16.20 13.19 -4.51
CA ARG A 26 -15.57 12.04 -5.17
C ARG A 26 -14.96 11.08 -4.15
N ARG A 27 -14.31 11.61 -3.10
CA ARG A 27 -13.78 10.82 -1.99
C ARG A 27 -14.88 10.02 -1.30
N LEU A 28 -16.02 10.64 -1.02
CA LEU A 28 -17.16 9.94 -0.42
C LEU A 28 -17.68 8.80 -1.31
N ILE A 29 -17.80 9.03 -2.62
CA ILE A 29 -18.20 7.99 -3.56
C ILE A 29 -17.18 6.86 -3.58
N PHE A 30 -15.88 7.20 -3.56
CA PHE A 30 -14.82 6.21 -3.55
C PHE A 30 -14.81 5.37 -2.28
N MET A 31 -14.99 5.98 -1.10
CA MET A 31 -15.13 5.27 0.18
C MET A 31 -16.25 4.23 0.15
N LYS A 32 -17.44 4.60 -0.37
CA LYS A 32 -18.57 3.66 -0.49
C LYS A 32 -18.29 2.50 -1.43
N ARG A 33 -17.66 2.78 -2.58
CA ARG A 33 -17.28 1.73 -3.53
C ARG A 33 -16.21 0.80 -2.97
N MET A 34 -15.31 1.33 -2.15
CA MET A 34 -14.29 0.53 -1.48
C MET A 34 -14.92 -0.38 -0.43
N GLU A 35 -15.85 0.14 0.37
CA GLU A 35 -16.65 -0.66 1.31
C GLU A 35 -17.37 -1.82 0.58
N GLU A 36 -18.07 -1.53 -0.53
CA GLU A 36 -18.71 -2.56 -1.37
C GLU A 36 -17.70 -3.56 -1.95
N ALA A 37 -16.51 -3.12 -2.34
CA ALA A 37 -15.48 -3.98 -2.92
C ALA A 37 -14.80 -4.89 -1.88
N MET A 38 -14.77 -4.46 -0.62
CA MET A 38 -14.24 -5.24 0.51
C MET A 38 -15.26 -6.20 1.09
N ASP A 39 -16.54 -6.12 0.70
CA ASP A 39 -17.56 -7.04 1.19
C ASP A 39 -17.18 -8.50 0.90
N GLY A 40 -17.16 -9.32 1.96
CA GLY A 40 -16.73 -10.72 1.93
C GLY A 40 -15.21 -10.95 1.97
N PHE A 41 -14.39 -9.91 2.06
CA PHE A 41 -12.93 -10.01 2.21
C PHE A 41 -12.46 -9.37 3.52
N ASP A 42 -11.71 -10.11 4.35
CA ASP A 42 -11.08 -9.52 5.55
C ASP A 42 -9.89 -8.61 5.21
N MET A 43 -9.17 -8.92 4.12
CA MET A 43 -7.98 -8.20 3.68
C MET A 43 -7.57 -8.59 2.24
N PHE A 44 -6.70 -7.79 1.63
CA PHE A 44 -6.00 -8.13 0.39
C PHE A 44 -4.52 -7.70 0.43
N VAL A 45 -3.72 -8.23 -0.49
CA VAL A 45 -2.29 -7.90 -0.65
C VAL A 45 -2.10 -7.18 -1.98
N SER A 46 -1.57 -5.97 -1.94
CA SER A 46 -1.53 -5.11 -3.14
C SER A 46 -0.30 -5.26 -4.03
N GLY A 47 0.74 -5.98 -3.60
CA GLY A 47 1.97 -6.16 -4.38
C GLY A 47 2.88 -4.92 -4.35
N SER A 48 2.47 -3.81 -4.96
CA SER A 48 3.26 -2.59 -5.16
C SER A 48 2.97 -1.45 -4.16
N GLY A 49 2.01 -1.64 -3.25
CA GLY A 49 1.53 -0.60 -2.34
C GLY A 49 0.37 0.20 -2.92
N GLU A 50 -0.58 0.58 -2.06
CA GLU A 50 -1.83 1.28 -2.43
C GLU A 50 -2.06 2.52 -1.55
N VAL A 51 -1.04 3.38 -1.51
CA VAL A 51 -0.98 4.53 -0.58
C VAL A 51 -2.07 5.56 -0.87
N GLY A 52 -2.37 5.81 -2.15
CA GLY A 52 -3.46 6.72 -2.53
C GLY A 52 -4.81 6.21 -2.06
N LEU A 53 -5.08 4.93 -2.28
CA LEU A 53 -6.31 4.27 -1.85
C LEU A 53 -6.49 4.33 -0.34
N THR A 54 -5.49 3.93 0.44
CA THR A 54 -5.60 3.86 1.91
C THR A 54 -5.70 5.26 2.53
N ASN A 55 -5.02 6.26 1.97
CA ASN A 55 -5.14 7.64 2.45
C ASN A 55 -6.52 8.24 2.16
N ASP A 56 -7.10 7.94 1.00
CA ASP A 56 -8.42 8.46 0.63
C ASP A 56 -9.56 7.72 1.34
N THR A 57 -9.37 6.44 1.69
CA THR A 57 -10.45 5.61 2.24
C THR A 57 -10.34 5.31 3.74
N GLY A 58 -9.15 5.45 4.33
CA GLY A 58 -8.92 5.19 5.74
C GLY A 58 -8.73 3.72 6.12
N HIS A 59 -8.62 2.81 5.15
CA HIS A 59 -8.38 1.40 5.42
C HIS A 59 -6.99 1.18 6.06
N PRO A 60 -6.89 0.31 7.08
CA PRO A 60 -5.63 -0.01 7.72
C PRO A 60 -4.70 -0.72 6.75
N ALA A 61 -3.41 -0.35 6.78
CA ALA A 61 -2.40 -0.89 5.90
C ALA A 61 -1.11 -1.20 6.67
N ALA A 62 -0.61 -2.43 6.53
CA ALA A 62 0.67 -2.86 7.07
C ALA A 62 1.62 -3.24 5.94
N ILE A 63 2.82 -2.65 5.94
CA ILE A 63 3.86 -2.93 4.96
C ILE A 63 4.76 -4.03 5.51
N VAL A 64 4.94 -5.09 4.74
CA VAL A 64 5.83 -6.21 5.09
C VAL A 64 6.88 -6.43 4.00
N GLN A 65 8.10 -6.78 4.41
CA GLN A 65 9.19 -7.14 3.51
C GLN A 65 9.09 -8.62 3.16
N TYR A 66 9.18 -8.95 1.88
CA TYR A 66 9.08 -10.35 1.44
C TYR A 66 10.27 -10.84 0.60
N ASP A 67 11.16 -9.94 0.17
CA ASP A 67 12.35 -10.31 -0.59
C ASP A 67 13.38 -9.17 -0.67
N PHE A 68 14.50 -9.40 -1.34
CA PHE A 68 15.49 -8.41 -1.75
C PHE A 68 15.72 -8.49 -3.26
N GLY A 69 15.48 -7.37 -3.96
CA GLY A 69 15.59 -7.28 -5.41
C GLY A 69 16.74 -6.39 -5.85
N VAL A 70 17.31 -6.67 -7.02
CA VAL A 70 18.31 -5.79 -7.63
C VAL A 70 17.62 -4.61 -8.30
N ARG A 71 17.93 -3.41 -7.83
CA ARG A 71 17.59 -2.14 -8.46
C ARG A 71 18.70 -1.75 -9.44
N ASN A 72 18.32 -1.39 -10.66
CA ASN A 72 19.21 -1.04 -11.77
C ASN A 72 20.19 -2.19 -12.13
N PRO A 73 19.68 -3.32 -12.68
CA PRO A 73 20.51 -4.47 -13.01
C PRO A 73 21.61 -4.15 -14.04
N ASP A 74 21.42 -3.13 -14.87
CA ASP A 74 22.35 -2.74 -15.93
C ASP A 74 23.38 -1.66 -15.51
N ALA A 75 23.35 -1.20 -14.24
CA ALA A 75 24.31 -0.21 -13.75
C ALA A 75 25.68 -0.85 -13.42
N GLU A 76 26.75 -0.06 -13.46
CA GLU A 76 28.09 -0.52 -13.03
C GLU A 76 28.09 -1.01 -11.57
N THR A 77 27.22 -0.45 -10.72
CA THR A 77 27.01 -0.85 -9.33
C THR A 77 25.53 -1.12 -9.04
N PRO A 78 25.02 -2.33 -9.37
CA PRO A 78 23.64 -2.71 -9.08
C PRO A 78 23.39 -2.68 -7.57
N THR A 79 22.27 -2.10 -7.15
CA THR A 79 21.95 -1.95 -5.72
C THR A 79 20.89 -2.95 -5.32
N THR A 80 21.18 -3.82 -4.34
CA THR A 80 20.15 -4.69 -3.78
C THR A 80 19.29 -3.91 -2.77
N MET A 81 17.98 -3.92 -2.96
CA MET A 81 17.00 -3.16 -2.17
C MET A 81 15.92 -4.11 -1.62
N PRO A 82 15.39 -3.87 -0.41
CA PRO A 82 14.24 -4.62 0.10
C PRO A 82 13.03 -4.47 -0.84
N LEU A 83 12.36 -5.58 -1.13
CA LEU A 83 11.05 -5.61 -1.76
C LEU A 83 9.99 -5.73 -0.67
N THR A 84 8.98 -4.86 -0.76
CA THR A 84 7.88 -4.80 0.18
C THR A 84 6.56 -5.03 -0.53
N THR A 85 5.59 -5.52 0.23
CA THR A 85 4.19 -5.53 -0.17
C THR A 85 3.35 -4.92 0.95
N THR A 86 2.10 -4.57 0.63
CA THR A 86 1.17 -3.98 1.61
C THR A 86 -0.02 -4.91 1.80
N ILE A 87 -0.28 -5.25 3.06
CA ILE A 87 -1.51 -5.92 3.50
C ILE A 87 -2.49 -4.81 3.85
N VAL A 88 -3.64 -4.78 3.18
CA VAL A 88 -4.71 -3.80 3.42
C VAL A 88 -5.92 -4.53 3.96
N GLY A 89 -6.44 -4.07 5.10
CA GLY A 89 -7.61 -4.66 5.76
C GLY A 89 -8.89 -3.87 5.58
N ASP A 90 -9.97 -4.43 6.12
CA ASP A 90 -11.24 -3.73 6.28
C ASP A 90 -11.14 -2.57 7.30
N LEU A 91 -12.09 -1.62 7.23
CA LEU A 91 -12.14 -0.49 8.16
C LEU A 91 -12.21 -0.96 9.61
N PHE A 92 -11.37 -0.35 10.45
CA PHE A 92 -11.23 -0.66 11.88
C PHE A 92 -10.72 -2.07 12.23
N ALA A 93 -10.20 -2.83 11.25
CA ALA A 93 -9.67 -4.17 11.46
C ALA A 93 -8.15 -4.19 11.76
N ASP A 94 -7.60 -3.14 12.37
CA ASP A 94 -6.17 -2.99 12.66
C ASP A 94 -5.60 -4.18 13.45
N ASP A 95 -6.36 -4.73 14.38
CA ASP A 95 -6.00 -5.89 15.19
C ASP A 95 -5.76 -7.15 14.33
N LYS A 96 -6.66 -7.44 13.38
CA LYS A 96 -6.52 -8.54 12.42
C LYS A 96 -5.29 -8.33 11.54
N ILE A 97 -5.11 -7.12 11.01
CA ILE A 97 -4.01 -6.82 10.07
C ILE A 97 -2.65 -6.89 10.77
N LEU A 98 -2.54 -6.38 11.98
CA LEU A 98 -1.31 -6.52 12.77
C LEU A 98 -1.03 -7.97 13.16
N ASN A 99 -2.06 -8.78 13.45
CA ASN A 99 -1.89 -10.20 13.72
C ASN A 99 -1.35 -10.95 12.50
N VAL A 100 -1.92 -10.73 11.31
CA VAL A 100 -1.42 -11.33 10.07
C VAL A 100 0.00 -10.87 9.77
N ALA A 101 0.31 -9.57 9.90
CA ALA A 101 1.64 -9.04 9.70
C ALA A 101 2.66 -9.67 10.66
N HIS A 102 2.29 -9.83 11.93
CA HIS A 102 3.11 -10.51 12.94
C HIS A 102 3.32 -11.99 12.62
N ALA A 103 2.29 -12.71 12.19
CA ALA A 103 2.39 -14.10 11.79
C ALA A 103 3.32 -14.26 10.56
N PHE A 104 3.19 -13.39 9.56
CA PHE A 104 4.07 -13.36 8.40
C PHE A 104 5.52 -13.06 8.79
N GLN A 105 5.74 -12.05 9.64
CA GLN A 105 7.07 -11.70 10.13
C GLN A 105 7.70 -12.81 10.97
N SER A 106 6.90 -13.52 11.78
CA SER A 106 7.40 -14.64 12.62
C SER A 106 7.77 -15.87 11.80
N ALA A 107 7.10 -16.08 10.66
CA ALA A 107 7.38 -17.18 9.73
C ALA A 107 8.54 -16.89 8.76
N THR A 108 9.09 -15.67 8.77
CA THR A 108 10.13 -15.22 7.83
C THR A 108 11.28 -14.54 8.56
N ASP A 109 12.41 -14.35 7.87
CA ASP A 109 13.62 -13.76 8.44
C ASP A 109 14.01 -12.42 7.78
N TRP A 110 13.20 -11.92 6.83
CA TRP A 110 13.50 -10.73 6.03
C TRP A 110 13.86 -9.51 6.89
N HIS A 111 13.10 -9.29 7.97
CA HIS A 111 13.27 -8.18 8.91
C HIS A 111 14.57 -8.21 9.73
N LEU A 112 15.24 -9.38 9.80
CA LEU A 112 16.52 -9.57 10.48
C LEU A 112 17.71 -9.26 9.56
N ARG A 113 17.51 -9.25 8.23
CA ARG A 113 18.56 -8.96 7.27
C ARG A 113 18.90 -7.46 7.31
N ARG A 114 20.19 -7.14 7.21
CA ARG A 114 20.70 -5.76 7.25
C ARG A 114 21.55 -5.51 6.00
N PRO A 115 21.43 -4.33 5.37
CA PRO A 115 22.33 -3.97 4.29
C PRO A 115 23.75 -3.79 4.84
N THR A 116 24.76 -4.15 4.04
CA THR A 116 26.15 -3.79 4.32
C THR A 116 26.29 -2.28 4.17
N LEU A 117 26.67 -1.59 5.24
CA LEU A 117 27.03 -0.17 5.15
C LEU A 117 28.44 -0.06 4.58
N PRO A 118 28.70 0.91 3.67
CA PRO A 118 30.08 1.19 3.26
C PRO A 118 30.90 1.63 4.48
N ASP A 119 32.18 1.28 4.50
CA ASP A 119 33.13 1.86 5.46
C ASP A 119 33.12 3.38 5.30
N MET A 120 32.95 4.11 6.42
CA MET A 120 33.01 5.58 6.44
C MET A 120 34.44 6.09 6.34
#